data_AF-A0AA40BIS3-F1
#
_entry.id   AF-A0AA40BIS3-F1
#
_cell.length_a   1.000
_cell.length_b   1.000
_cell.length_c   1.000
_cell.angle_alpha   90.00
_cell.angle_beta   90.00
_cell.angle_gamma   90.00
#
_symmetry.space_group_name_H-M   'P 1'
#
loop_
_entity.id
_entity.type
_entity.pdbx_description
1 polymer ?
#
loop_
_entity_poly.entity_id
_entity_poly.type
_entity_poly.pdbx_seq_one_letter_code
_entity_poly.pdbx_strand_id
1 'polypeptide(L)'
;MGPVCPMCNQPVDQELLEDFKKKHPRMTLQQEQRFCQSHKKKSARETWHDKGYPDIEWSSLDRRISKKFSFLRGILEGDRSHFGDIFSQKVRIGQNKTLLKSEANLTPGYYGIRGLRAMSEAIIREFSSLLRKRAVQDRLVSARGHTAYVQAVLVPELTVRLVMEDMDVGEEEAQSIMADSIWVGELLNEEVADVVMSDDDSSSLSTHSLSDSEAD
;
A
#
# COMPACT_ATOMS: atom_id res chain seq x y z
N MET A 1 -22.43 -25.81 -5.49
CA MET A 1 -21.21 -24.99 -5.52
C MET A 1 -21.55 -23.74 -6.30
N GLY A 2 -21.38 -22.55 -5.72
CA GLY A 2 -21.58 -21.28 -6.42
C GLY A 2 -20.47 -21.03 -7.45
N PRO A 3 -20.62 -20.02 -8.32
CA PRO A 3 -19.60 -19.69 -9.29
C PRO A 3 -18.32 -19.19 -8.60
N VAL A 4 -17.17 -19.52 -9.19
CA VAL A 4 -15.85 -19.11 -8.69
C VAL A 4 -15.09 -18.31 -9.75
N CYS A 5 -14.21 -17.44 -9.31
CA CYS A 5 -13.30 -16.73 -10.20
C CYS A 5 -12.27 -17.71 -10.81
N PRO A 6 -12.07 -17.74 -12.14
CA PRO A 6 -11.12 -18.63 -12.78
C PRO A 6 -9.64 -18.34 -12.43
N MET A 7 -9.32 -17.15 -11.92
CA MET A 7 -7.95 -16.75 -11.58
C MET A 7 -7.54 -17.04 -10.14
N CYS A 8 -8.44 -16.80 -9.18
CA CYS A 8 -8.13 -16.90 -7.75
C CYS A 8 -8.96 -17.95 -7.00
N ASN A 9 -9.90 -18.61 -7.69
CA ASN A 9 -10.81 -19.61 -7.15
C ASN A 9 -11.68 -19.13 -5.96
N GLN A 10 -11.81 -17.81 -5.77
CA GLN A 10 -12.69 -17.25 -4.75
C GLN A 10 -14.15 -17.23 -5.24
N PRO A 11 -15.14 -17.34 -4.33
CA PRO A 11 -16.54 -17.20 -4.66
C PRO A 11 -16.83 -15.84 -5.33
N VAL A 12 -17.66 -15.85 -6.36
CA VAL A 12 -18.12 -14.63 -7.03
C VAL A 12 -19.63 -14.63 -7.21
N ASP A 13 -20.19 -13.45 -7.37
CA ASP A 13 -21.58 -13.27 -7.75
C ASP A 13 -21.83 -13.86 -9.16
N GLN A 14 -22.90 -14.64 -9.29
CA GLN A 14 -23.25 -15.31 -10.54
C GLN A 14 -23.58 -14.33 -11.65
N GLU A 15 -24.34 -13.29 -11.34
CA GLU A 15 -24.76 -12.27 -12.30
C GLU A 15 -23.54 -11.50 -12.81
N LEU A 16 -22.60 -11.14 -11.93
CA LEU A 16 -21.34 -10.50 -12.33
C LEU A 16 -20.51 -11.36 -13.28
N LEU A 17 -20.37 -12.66 -13.00
CA LEU A 17 -19.59 -13.57 -13.83
C LEU A 17 -20.26 -13.77 -15.19
N GLU A 18 -21.57 -13.95 -15.21
CA GLU A 18 -22.34 -14.11 -16.44
C GLU A 18 -22.29 -12.87 -17.32
N ASP A 19 -22.49 -11.68 -16.74
CA ASP A 19 -22.42 -10.42 -17.48
C ASP A 19 -21.03 -10.13 -18.03
N PHE A 20 -19.98 -10.51 -17.31
CA PHE A 20 -18.61 -10.40 -17.82
C PHE A 20 -18.38 -11.35 -19.00
N LYS A 21 -18.85 -12.60 -18.91
CA LYS A 21 -18.76 -13.60 -20.00
C LYS A 21 -19.59 -13.20 -21.23
N LYS A 22 -20.76 -12.59 -21.05
CA LYS A 22 -21.58 -12.05 -22.16
C LYS A 22 -20.82 -10.97 -22.92
N LYS A 23 -20.12 -10.07 -22.22
CA LYS A 23 -19.29 -9.00 -22.82
C LYS A 23 -17.99 -9.53 -23.42
N HIS A 24 -17.48 -10.64 -22.92
CA HIS A 24 -16.23 -11.25 -23.35
C HIS A 24 -16.38 -12.76 -23.61
N PRO A 25 -16.96 -13.17 -24.77
CA PRO A 25 -17.27 -14.57 -25.07
C PRO A 25 -16.05 -15.50 -25.10
N ARG A 26 -14.86 -14.94 -25.37
CA ARG A 26 -13.57 -15.64 -25.28
C ARG A 26 -12.72 -14.97 -24.20
N MET A 27 -12.81 -15.47 -22.98
CA MET A 27 -12.02 -15.03 -21.84
C MET A 27 -10.52 -15.29 -22.09
N THR A 28 -9.79 -14.27 -22.53
CA THR A 28 -8.33 -14.32 -22.54
C THR A 28 -7.79 -14.22 -21.12
N LEU A 29 -6.54 -14.64 -20.87
CA LEU A 29 -5.89 -14.48 -19.57
C LEU A 29 -5.94 -13.03 -19.04
N GLN A 30 -5.83 -12.04 -19.94
CA GLN A 30 -5.95 -10.63 -19.58
C GLN A 30 -7.36 -10.27 -19.09
N GLN A 31 -8.40 -10.82 -19.72
CA GLN A 31 -9.79 -10.60 -19.31
C GLN A 31 -10.11 -11.32 -17.99
N GLU A 32 -9.58 -12.52 -17.79
CA GLU A 32 -9.68 -13.22 -16.51
C GLU A 32 -9.01 -12.42 -15.38
N GLN A 33 -7.83 -11.84 -15.63
CA GLN A 33 -7.16 -10.95 -14.68
C GLN A 33 -7.99 -9.69 -14.38
N ARG A 34 -8.59 -9.05 -15.39
CA ARG A 34 -9.47 -7.88 -15.20
C ARG A 34 -10.71 -8.23 -14.38
N PHE A 35 -11.36 -9.36 -14.66
CA PHE A 35 -12.47 -9.85 -13.84
C PHE A 35 -12.03 -10.14 -12.41
N CYS A 36 -10.84 -10.73 -12.25
CA CYS A 36 -10.26 -11.01 -10.94
C CYS A 36 -10.09 -9.74 -10.11
N GLN A 37 -9.47 -8.72 -10.69
CA GLN A 37 -9.28 -7.42 -10.04
C GLN A 37 -10.62 -6.74 -9.71
N SER A 38 -11.57 -6.77 -10.64
CA SER A 38 -12.88 -6.13 -10.47
C SER A 38 -13.68 -6.74 -9.31
N HIS A 39 -13.82 -8.08 -9.27
CA HIS A 39 -14.58 -8.69 -8.17
C HIS A 39 -13.86 -8.53 -6.84
N LYS A 40 -12.52 -8.60 -6.80
CA LYS A 40 -11.75 -8.33 -5.57
C LYS A 40 -12.00 -6.93 -5.04
N LYS A 41 -12.03 -5.91 -5.92
CA LYS A 41 -12.39 -4.54 -5.52
C LYS A 41 -13.83 -4.44 -5.04
N LYS A 42 -14.77 -5.20 -5.61
CA LYS A 42 -16.15 -5.29 -5.09
C LYS A 42 -16.19 -5.89 -3.69
N SER A 43 -15.60 -7.06 -3.50
CA SER A 43 -15.54 -7.74 -2.19
C SER A 43 -14.81 -6.91 -1.13
N ALA A 44 -13.77 -6.15 -1.53
CA ALA A 44 -13.10 -5.21 -0.66
C ALA A 44 -14.05 -4.07 -0.21
N ARG A 45 -14.85 -3.51 -1.12
CA ARG A 45 -15.85 -2.47 -0.76
C ARG A 45 -16.95 -3.00 0.14
N GLU A 46 -17.45 -4.20 -0.12
CA GLU A 46 -18.41 -4.88 0.74
C GLU A 46 -17.82 -5.09 2.14
N THR A 47 -16.59 -5.60 2.22
CA THR A 47 -15.88 -5.76 3.50
C THR A 47 -15.67 -4.41 4.20
N TRP A 48 -15.31 -3.36 3.47
CA TRP A 48 -15.13 -2.01 4.02
C TRP A 48 -16.40 -1.52 4.71
N HIS A 49 -17.54 -1.68 4.03
CA HIS A 49 -18.84 -1.32 4.56
C HIS A 49 -19.24 -2.20 5.76
N ASP A 50 -19.13 -3.52 5.62
CA ASP A 50 -19.54 -4.49 6.64
C ASP A 50 -18.71 -4.39 7.93
N LYS A 51 -17.42 -4.03 7.80
CA LYS A 51 -16.53 -3.77 8.92
C LYS A 51 -16.63 -2.35 9.47
N GLY A 52 -17.35 -1.46 8.79
CA GLY A 52 -17.53 -0.07 9.21
C GLY A 52 -16.25 0.76 9.17
N TYR A 53 -15.32 0.49 8.24
CA TYR A 53 -14.11 1.31 8.10
C TYR A 53 -14.46 2.74 7.68
N PRO A 54 -13.76 3.76 8.21
CA PRO A 54 -14.11 5.16 8.02
C PRO A 54 -13.83 5.63 6.59
N ASP A 55 -14.57 6.62 6.11
CA ASP A 55 -14.13 7.36 4.92
C ASP A 55 -12.90 8.22 5.26
N ILE A 56 -11.77 7.93 4.62
CA ILE A 56 -10.50 8.60 4.93
C ILE A 56 -10.46 9.98 4.27
N GLU A 57 -10.50 11.03 5.09
CA GLU A 57 -10.30 12.41 4.63
C GLU A 57 -8.80 12.71 4.45
N TRP A 58 -8.26 12.31 3.29
CA TRP A 58 -6.84 12.40 2.95
C TRP A 58 -6.25 13.80 3.06
N SER A 59 -7.03 14.85 2.77
CA SER A 59 -6.56 16.24 2.86
C SER A 59 -6.21 16.65 4.29
N SER A 60 -6.85 16.02 5.28
CA SER A 60 -6.67 16.30 6.70
C SER A 60 -5.67 15.36 7.39
N LEU A 61 -5.21 14.32 6.69
CA LEU A 61 -4.38 13.26 7.27
C LEU A 61 -3.08 13.80 7.86
N ASP A 62 -2.40 14.72 7.18
CA ASP A 62 -1.18 15.36 7.69
C ASP A 62 -1.40 16.02 9.06
N ARG A 63 -2.52 16.74 9.23
CA ARG A 63 -2.88 17.36 10.52
C ARG A 63 -3.12 16.32 11.60
N ARG A 64 -3.76 15.19 11.27
CA ARG A 64 -3.99 14.09 12.22
C ARG A 64 -2.67 13.44 12.64
N ILE A 65 -1.79 13.19 11.68
CA ILE A 65 -0.44 12.64 11.92
C ILE A 65 0.36 13.56 12.83
N SER A 66 0.38 14.87 12.57
CA SER A 66 1.15 15.82 13.38
C SER A 66 0.74 15.85 14.85
N LYS A 67 -0.55 15.61 15.16
CA LYS A 67 -1.02 15.50 16.56
C LYS A 67 -0.40 14.31 17.31
N LYS A 68 0.17 13.33 16.59
CA LYS A 68 0.78 12.12 17.16
C LYS A 68 2.31 12.17 17.22
N PHE A 69 2.93 13.28 16.79
CA PHE A 69 4.38 13.41 16.78
C PHE A 69 5.02 13.34 18.18
N SER A 70 4.36 13.83 19.23
CA SER A 70 4.88 13.67 20.60
C SER A 70 5.00 12.20 21.01
N PHE A 71 4.00 11.38 20.66
CA PHE A 71 4.01 9.93 20.90
C PHE A 71 5.13 9.24 20.10
N LEU A 72 5.27 9.53 18.81
CA LEU A 72 6.31 8.93 17.97
C LEU A 72 7.72 9.35 18.40
N ARG A 73 7.88 10.60 18.87
CA ARG A 73 9.14 11.08 19.45
C ARG A 73 9.52 10.27 20.68
N GLY A 74 8.56 9.96 21.56
CA GLY A 74 8.79 9.11 22.73
C GLY A 74 9.37 7.74 22.34
N ILE A 75 8.76 7.09 21.34
CA ILE A 75 9.27 5.80 20.80
C ILE A 75 10.70 5.95 20.27
N LEU A 76 10.97 6.99 19.47
CA LEU A 76 12.31 7.29 18.97
C LEU A 76 13.31 7.58 20.09
N GLU A 77 12.82 8.01 21.26
CA GLU A 77 13.66 8.36 22.40
C GLU A 77 13.92 7.19 23.35
N GLY A 78 13.18 6.09 23.21
CA GLY A 78 13.37 4.83 23.94
C GLY A 78 12.12 4.33 24.66
N ASP A 79 10.96 4.96 24.47
CA ASP A 79 9.70 4.45 25.02
C ASP A 79 9.34 3.07 24.43
N ARG A 80 8.51 2.34 25.16
CA ARG A 80 8.04 1.01 24.72
C ARG A 80 7.23 1.13 23.43
N SER A 81 7.46 0.17 22.53
CA SER A 81 6.78 0.07 21.24
C SER A 81 6.58 -1.40 20.91
N HIS A 82 5.34 -1.78 20.66
CA HIS A 82 4.96 -3.14 20.26
C HIS A 82 5.67 -3.54 18.96
N PHE A 83 5.62 -2.65 17.96
CA PHE A 83 6.27 -2.90 16.67
C PHE A 83 7.80 -2.78 16.76
N GLY A 84 8.32 -1.98 17.70
CA GLY A 84 9.74 -1.92 18.03
C GLY A 84 10.27 -3.26 18.56
N ASP A 85 9.51 -3.91 19.44
CA ASP A 85 9.85 -5.24 19.98
C ASP A 85 9.82 -6.31 18.88
N ILE A 86 8.76 -6.33 18.05
CA ILE A 86 8.67 -7.22 16.89
C ILE A 86 9.85 -7.00 15.93
N PHE A 87 10.16 -5.73 15.62
CA PHE A 87 11.27 -5.40 14.73
C PHE A 87 12.61 -5.83 15.32
N SER A 88 12.82 -5.62 16.61
CA SER A 88 14.02 -6.06 17.35
C SER A 88 14.17 -7.58 17.30
N GLN A 89 13.09 -8.32 17.53
CA GLN A 89 13.08 -9.79 17.40
C GLN A 89 13.44 -10.22 15.97
N LYS A 90 12.84 -9.60 14.95
CA LYS A 90 13.16 -9.87 13.53
C LYS A 90 14.61 -9.52 13.16
N VAL A 91 15.19 -8.48 13.75
CA VAL A 91 16.62 -8.15 13.59
C VAL A 91 17.49 -9.23 14.22
N ARG A 92 17.18 -9.66 15.46
CA ARG A 92 17.97 -10.64 16.22
C ARG A 92 18.00 -12.03 15.59
N ILE A 93 16.85 -12.52 15.10
CA ILE A 93 16.74 -13.85 14.47
C ILE A 93 17.49 -13.88 13.12
N GLY A 94 17.92 -12.72 12.59
CA GLY A 94 18.59 -12.65 11.30
C GLY A 94 17.67 -13.04 10.14
N GLN A 95 16.34 -13.03 10.35
CA GLN A 95 15.37 -13.26 9.29
C GLN A 95 15.66 -12.26 8.16
N ASN A 96 16.14 -12.88 7.08
CA ASN A 96 16.67 -12.45 5.80
C ASN A 96 16.89 -10.96 5.49
N LYS A 97 18.10 -10.67 5.00
CA LYS A 97 18.47 -9.55 4.11
C LYS A 97 17.57 -9.45 2.86
N THR A 98 16.75 -10.46 2.59
CA THR A 98 15.80 -10.58 1.48
C THR A 98 14.36 -10.13 1.84
N LEU A 99 14.08 -9.71 3.08
CA LEU A 99 12.74 -9.22 3.50
C LEU A 99 12.31 -7.91 2.84
N LEU A 100 13.23 -7.17 2.21
CA LEU A 100 12.86 -6.07 1.31
C LEU A 100 12.10 -6.57 0.06
N LYS A 101 12.17 -7.87 -0.26
CA LYS A 101 11.48 -8.49 -1.40
C LYS A 101 10.27 -9.34 -1.04
N SER A 102 10.15 -9.83 0.20
CA SER A 102 8.93 -10.54 0.62
C SER A 102 7.99 -9.54 1.26
N GLU A 103 7.13 -8.93 0.45
CA GLU A 103 5.67 -8.65 0.61
C GLU A 103 5.03 -8.79 2.01
N ALA A 104 5.75 -8.56 3.10
CA ALA A 104 5.23 -8.67 4.44
C ALA A 104 4.61 -7.32 4.82
N ASN A 105 3.45 -7.03 4.23
CA ASN A 105 2.37 -6.33 4.92
C ASN A 105 2.83 -5.09 5.72
N LEU A 106 3.66 -4.24 5.10
CA LEU A 106 4.09 -2.94 5.67
C LEU A 106 3.03 -1.87 5.46
N THR A 107 1.97 -2.19 4.73
CA THR A 107 0.85 -1.32 4.47
C THR A 107 0.05 -1.10 5.76
N PRO A 108 -0.28 0.15 6.11
CA PRO A 108 -0.98 0.53 7.34
C PRO A 108 -2.47 0.14 7.33
N GLY A 109 -2.76 -1.16 7.20
CA GLY A 109 -4.13 -1.67 7.15
C GLY A 109 -4.96 -1.04 6.05
N TYR A 110 -6.19 -0.65 6.39
CA TYR A 110 -7.13 -0.02 5.46
C TYR A 110 -6.61 1.29 4.86
N TYR A 111 -5.61 1.94 5.45
CA TYR A 111 -4.97 3.12 4.84
C TYR A 111 -4.15 2.78 3.58
N GLY A 112 -3.79 1.51 3.37
CA GLY A 112 -3.16 1.03 2.14
C GLY A 112 -1.83 1.72 1.80
N ILE A 113 -1.39 1.58 0.55
CA ILE A 113 -0.10 2.13 0.10
C ILE A 113 -0.09 3.67 0.11
N ARG A 114 -1.25 4.30 -0.09
CA ARG A 114 -1.39 5.76 0.00
C ARG A 114 -1.09 6.26 1.41
N GLY A 115 -1.63 5.59 2.44
CA GLY A 115 -1.31 5.89 3.83
C GLY A 115 0.14 5.64 4.18
N LEU A 116 0.72 4.54 3.69
CA LEU A 116 2.14 4.23 3.93
C LEU A 116 3.03 5.39 3.49
N ARG A 117 2.76 5.95 2.30
CA ARG A 117 3.50 7.11 1.77
C ARG A 117 3.31 8.35 2.63
N ALA A 118 2.06 8.76 2.84
CA ALA A 118 1.74 9.99 3.58
C ALA A 118 2.35 9.96 5.00
N MET A 119 2.20 8.83 5.70
CA MET A 119 2.76 8.63 7.03
C MET A 119 4.29 8.62 7.03
N SER A 120 4.91 7.87 6.11
CA SER A 120 6.38 7.82 6.01
C SER A 120 6.97 9.19 5.73
N GLU A 121 6.40 9.93 4.78
CA GLU A 121 6.86 11.26 4.41
C GLU A 121 6.72 12.24 5.57
N ALA A 122 5.56 12.29 6.22
CA ALA A 122 5.33 13.17 7.38
C ALA A 122 6.31 12.88 8.52
N ILE A 123 6.56 11.60 8.83
CA ILE A 123 7.50 11.18 9.87
C ILE A 123 8.94 11.55 9.49
N ILE A 124 9.37 11.26 8.26
CA ILE A 124 10.74 11.57 7.81
C ILE A 124 10.97 13.08 7.80
N ARG A 125 9.98 13.86 7.32
CA ARG A 125 10.02 15.32 7.27
C ARG A 125 10.21 15.91 8.68
N GLU A 126 9.42 15.47 9.64
CA GLU A 126 9.50 15.94 11.04
C GLU A 126 10.78 15.47 11.76
N PHE A 127 11.11 14.18 11.64
CA PHE A 127 12.13 13.56 12.49
C PHE A 127 13.48 13.33 11.80
N SER A 128 13.74 13.88 10.61
CA SER A 128 14.97 13.62 9.84
C SER A 128 16.26 13.75 10.65
N SER A 129 16.40 14.80 11.45
CA SER A 129 17.57 15.05 12.30
C SER A 129 17.68 14.03 13.45
N LEU A 130 16.56 13.72 14.10
CA LEU A 130 16.48 12.76 15.20
C LEU A 130 16.74 11.33 14.71
N LEU A 131 16.17 10.95 13.57
CA LEU A 131 16.40 9.66 12.91
C LEU A 131 17.87 9.47 12.54
N ARG A 132 18.54 10.49 11.99
CA ARG A 132 19.98 10.44 11.71
C ARG A 132 20.81 10.30 12.98
N LYS A 133 20.50 11.08 14.02
CA LYS A 133 21.18 10.97 15.32
C LYS A 133 21.00 9.57 15.93
N ARG A 134 19.76 9.06 15.97
CA ARG A 134 19.44 7.74 16.50
C ARG A 134 20.02 6.61 15.66
N ALA A 135 20.14 6.75 14.35
CA ALA A 135 20.83 5.76 13.51
C ALA A 135 22.33 5.60 13.85
N VAL A 136 22.95 6.56 14.54
CA VAL A 136 24.34 6.42 15.04
C VAL A 136 24.35 5.79 16.45
N GLN A 137 23.34 6.09 17.26
CA GLN A 137 23.33 5.77 18.69
C GLN A 137 22.58 4.48 19.03
N ASP A 138 21.60 4.10 18.21
CA ASP A 138 20.69 2.99 18.43
C ASP A 138 20.87 1.93 17.35
N ARG A 139 21.29 0.74 17.79
CA ARG A 139 21.52 -0.42 16.92
C ARG A 139 20.24 -0.88 16.23
N LEU A 140 19.07 -0.68 16.83
CA LEU A 140 17.80 -1.07 16.24
C LEU A 140 17.46 -0.18 15.05
N VAL A 141 17.61 1.14 15.20
CA VAL A 141 17.38 2.13 14.13
C VAL A 141 18.40 1.96 12.99
N SER A 142 19.63 1.59 13.31
CA SER A 142 20.69 1.41 12.31
C SER A 142 20.70 0.05 11.62
N ALA A 143 20.14 -1.00 12.24
CA ALA A 143 20.25 -2.39 11.78
C ALA A 143 19.80 -2.61 10.32
N ARG A 144 18.78 -1.87 9.85
CA ARG A 144 18.29 -1.95 8.46
C ARG A 144 18.11 -0.57 7.81
N GLY A 145 18.69 0.47 8.41
CA GLY A 145 18.52 1.86 8.01
C GLY A 145 17.25 2.51 8.57
N HIS A 146 17.31 3.83 8.75
CA HIS A 146 16.23 4.59 9.38
C HIS A 146 14.89 4.52 8.61
N THR A 147 14.91 4.38 7.29
CA THR A 147 13.69 4.22 6.47
C THR A 147 12.97 2.91 6.79
N ALA A 148 13.71 1.81 6.94
CA ALA A 148 13.14 0.53 7.31
C ALA A 148 12.55 0.58 8.73
N TYR A 149 13.21 1.28 9.65
CA TYR A 149 12.66 1.51 10.99
C TYR A 149 11.37 2.33 10.97
N VAL A 150 11.31 3.40 10.16
CA VAL A 150 10.07 4.19 9.97
C VAL A 150 8.94 3.30 9.49
N GLN A 151 9.15 2.51 8.44
CA GLN A 151 8.10 1.68 7.83
C GLN A 151 7.71 0.47 8.68
N ALA A 152 8.64 -0.11 9.44
CA ALA A 152 8.38 -1.31 10.23
C ALA A 152 7.97 -1.03 11.68
N VAL A 153 8.18 0.19 12.18
CA VAL A 153 7.89 0.58 13.57
C VAL A 153 7.00 1.81 13.62
N LEU A 154 7.50 2.97 13.19
CA LEU A 154 6.78 4.23 13.42
C LEU A 154 5.47 4.34 12.64
N VAL A 155 5.41 3.84 11.41
CA VAL A 155 4.19 3.83 10.61
C VAL A 155 3.13 2.91 11.23
N PRO A 156 3.41 1.64 11.57
CA PRO A 156 2.46 0.79 12.29
C PRO A 156 1.99 1.39 13.63
N GLU A 157 2.89 1.94 14.43
CA GLU A 157 2.55 2.59 15.72
C GLU A 157 1.62 3.79 15.53
N LEU A 158 1.92 4.64 14.53
CA LEU A 158 1.05 5.76 14.15
C LEU A 158 -0.31 5.26 13.66
N THR A 159 -0.31 4.20 12.85
CA THR A 159 -1.53 3.64 12.26
C THR A 159 -2.46 3.14 13.33
N VAL A 160 -1.95 2.39 14.31
CA VAL A 160 -2.76 1.93 15.46
C VAL A 160 -3.39 3.13 16.18
N ARG A 161 -2.65 4.22 16.40
CA ARG A 161 -3.21 5.44 17.01
C ARG A 161 -4.32 6.08 16.18
N LEU A 162 -4.22 6.05 14.86
CA LEU A 162 -5.26 6.58 13.97
C LEU A 162 -6.47 5.66 13.91
N VAL A 163 -6.27 4.34 13.89
CA VAL A 163 -7.34 3.33 13.92
C VAL A 163 -8.12 3.40 15.22
N MET A 164 -7.44 3.59 16.37
CA MET A 164 -8.10 3.82 17.65
C MET A 164 -9.04 5.03 17.61
N GLU A 165 -8.64 6.13 16.95
CA GLU A 165 -9.50 7.31 16.79
C GLU A 165 -10.64 7.10 15.80
N ASP A 166 -10.37 6.40 14.70
CA ASP A 166 -11.32 6.18 13.63
C ASP A 166 -12.44 5.24 14.03
N MET A 167 -12.09 4.16 14.73
CA MET A 167 -12.99 3.06 15.06
C MET A 167 -13.48 3.11 16.51
N ASP A 168 -12.98 4.06 17.31
CA ASP A 168 -13.26 4.20 18.75
C ASP A 168 -12.99 2.90 19.54
N VAL A 169 -11.80 2.33 19.33
CA VAL A 169 -11.38 1.04 19.91
C VAL A 169 -10.09 1.15 20.73
N GLY A 170 -9.84 0.11 21.53
CA GLY A 170 -8.58 -0.07 22.26
C GLY A 170 -7.39 -0.44 21.36
N GLU A 171 -6.20 -0.41 21.93
CA GLU A 171 -4.94 -0.64 21.21
C GLU A 171 -4.84 -2.04 20.58
N GLU A 172 -5.19 -3.10 21.32
CA GLU A 172 -5.14 -4.48 20.83
C GLU A 172 -6.10 -4.70 19.65
N GLU A 173 -7.33 -4.19 19.76
CA GLU A 173 -8.31 -4.28 18.70
C GLU A 173 -7.90 -3.45 17.47
N ALA A 174 -7.31 -2.27 17.67
CA ALA A 174 -6.76 -1.47 16.58
C ALA A 174 -5.61 -2.18 15.86
N GLN A 175 -4.76 -2.94 16.56
CA GLN A 175 -3.72 -3.77 15.94
C GLN A 175 -4.33 -4.88 15.07
N SER A 176 -5.38 -5.55 15.57
CA SER A 176 -6.12 -6.57 14.80
C SER A 176 -6.80 -5.97 13.57
N ILE A 177 -7.51 -4.84 13.72
CA ILE A 177 -8.14 -4.13 12.61
C ILE A 177 -7.10 -3.74 11.57
N MET A 178 -5.97 -3.18 11.99
CA MET A 178 -4.89 -2.82 11.08
C MET A 178 -4.40 -4.05 10.29
N ALA A 179 -4.16 -5.19 10.95
CA ALA A 179 -3.70 -6.41 10.28
C ALA A 179 -4.74 -7.00 9.32
N ASP A 180 -6.01 -7.09 9.76
CA ASP A 180 -7.10 -7.71 9.00
C ASP A 180 -7.51 -6.89 7.77
N SER A 181 -7.27 -5.57 7.82
CA SER A 181 -7.69 -4.63 6.78
C SER A 181 -6.65 -4.37 5.68
N ILE A 182 -5.47 -4.99 5.76
CA ILE A 182 -4.36 -4.79 4.81
C ILE A 182 -4.80 -5.03 3.36
N TRP A 183 -5.39 -6.19 3.10
CA TRP A 183 -5.81 -6.57 1.74
C TRP A 183 -6.88 -5.63 1.17
N VAL A 184 -7.72 -5.05 2.05
CA VAL A 184 -8.75 -4.08 1.66
C VAL A 184 -8.09 -2.76 1.30
N GLY A 185 -7.20 -2.26 2.16
CA GLY A 185 -6.46 -1.03 1.91
C GLY A 185 -5.59 -1.12 0.66
N GLU A 186 -4.98 -2.27 0.39
CA GLU A 186 -4.20 -2.52 -0.81
C GLU A 186 -5.02 -2.48 -2.10
N LEU A 187 -6.31 -2.82 -2.08
CA LEU A 187 -7.17 -2.80 -3.26
C LEU A 187 -7.92 -1.48 -3.47
N LEU A 188 -8.25 -0.79 -2.37
CA LEU A 188 -9.09 0.40 -2.40
C LEU A 188 -8.31 1.71 -2.26
N ASN A 189 -7.19 1.68 -1.54
CA ASN A 189 -6.32 2.82 -1.31
C ASN A 189 -4.95 2.62 -1.99
N GLU A 190 -5.01 2.13 -3.23
CA GLU A 190 -3.91 2.04 -4.19
C GLU A 190 -3.33 3.43 -4.51
N GLU A 191 -2.09 3.46 -4.99
CA GLU A 191 -1.51 4.70 -5.49
C GLU A 191 -2.25 5.15 -6.75
N VAL A 192 -2.58 6.44 -6.82
CA VAL A 192 -2.98 7.06 -8.08
C VAL A 192 -1.72 7.08 -8.94
N ALA A 193 -1.61 6.13 -9.88
CA ALA A 193 -0.49 6.09 -10.81
C ALA A 193 -0.39 7.44 -11.53
N ASP A 194 0.81 8.02 -11.53
CA ASP A 194 1.11 9.19 -12.33
C ASP A 194 0.79 8.85 -13.78
N VAL A 195 -0.24 9.50 -14.34
CA VAL A 195 -0.66 9.26 -15.72
C VAL A 195 0.43 9.82 -16.61
N VAL A 196 1.38 8.98 -17.03
CA VAL A 196 2.29 9.31 -18.12
C VAL A 196 1.41 9.36 -19.37
N MET A 197 1.09 10.57 -19.81
CA MET A 197 0.53 10.80 -21.13
C MET A 197 1.58 10.33 -22.13
N SER A 198 1.40 9.13 -22.68
CA SER A 198 2.15 8.70 -23.86
C SER A 198 1.56 9.46 -25.05
N ASP A 199 2.28 10.49 -25.51
CA ASP A 199 2.02 11.13 -26.79
C ASP A 199 2.32 10.13 -27.91
N ASP A 200 1.32 9.34 -28.31
CA ASP A 200 1.35 8.54 -29.53
C ASP A 200 0.09 8.85 -30.34
N ASP A 201 0.18 9.90 -31.16
CA ASP A 201 -0.51 9.96 -32.46
C ASP A 201 0.04 11.11 -33.33
N SER A 202 1.02 10.79 -34.19
CA SER A 202 1.06 11.39 -35.52
C SER A 202 1.67 10.40 -36.51
N SER A 203 0.81 9.52 -37.04
CA SER A 203 1.07 8.86 -38.31
C SER A 203 0.62 9.78 -39.45
N SER A 204 1.54 10.16 -40.34
CA SER A 204 1.20 10.36 -41.76
C SER A 204 2.45 10.25 -42.60
N LEU A 205 2.46 9.20 -43.43
CA LEU A 205 3.39 8.95 -44.51
C LEU A 205 3.57 10.18 -45.40
N SER A 206 4.82 10.44 -45.80
CA SER A 206 5.11 10.96 -47.13
C SER A 206 6.23 10.13 -47.75
N THR A 207 5.80 9.42 -48.79
CA THR A 207 6.48 8.54 -49.73
C THR A 207 7.88 8.98 -50.17
N HIS A 208 8.82 8.04 -50.07
CA HIS A 208 10.09 8.03 -50.76
C HIS A 208 9.84 7.88 -52.28
N SER A 209 10.24 8.86 -53.08
CA SER A 209 10.49 8.68 -54.52
C SER A 209 11.99 8.84 -54.74
N LEU A 210 12.65 7.73 -55.04
CA LEU A 210 13.98 7.68 -55.62
C LEU A 210 13.85 8.06 -57.10
N SER A 211 14.70 8.97 -57.58
CA SER A 211 14.98 9.13 -59.01
C SER A 211 16.49 9.15 -59.19
N ASP A 212 16.91 8.46 -60.25
CA ASP A 212 18.24 7.96 -60.55
C ASP A 212 19.33 9.01 -60.80
N SER A 213 20.55 8.48 -60.74
CA SER A 213 21.82 8.96 -61.30
C SER A 213 21.76 9.49 -62.74
N GLU A 214 22.58 10.50 -63.07
CA GLU A 214 23.75 10.41 -63.99
C GLU A 214 24.31 11.79 -64.41
N ALA A 215 25.65 11.80 -64.61
CA ALA A 215 26.49 12.66 -65.46
C ALA A 215 26.72 14.15 -65.11
N ASP A 216 27.94 14.46 -64.66
CA ASP A 216 29.01 15.05 -65.51
C ASP A 216 30.40 14.73 -64.91
#